data_AF-A0A087XJ10-F1
#
_entry.id   AF-A0A087XJ10-F1
#
_cell.length_a   1.000
_cell.length_b   1.000
_cell.length_c   1.000
_cell.angle_alpha   90.00
_cell.angle_beta   90.00
_cell.angle_gamma   90.00
#
_symmetry.space_group_name_H-M   'P 1'
#
loop_
_entity.id
_entity.type
_entity.pdbx_description
1 polymer ?
#
loop_
_entity_poly.entity_id
_entity_poly.type
_entity_poly.pdbx_seq_one_letter_code
_entity_poly.pdbx_strand_id
1 'polypeptide(L)'
;GFSKHSREQYEKLSTMHKNMQKLYESIGSYFAFDPHSVSVEDFFGELANFRFLFMEAVKENHKKREMEEKIKRAKLAKEKAEREKQERQQKKKQLIDMNKEGDETGVMDSLMEALQSGAAFRDRRKRTPRNGRKHEGQMKCKSRFL
;
A
#
# COMPACT_ATOMS: atom_id res chain seq x y z
N GLY A 1 -25.90 10.36 -63.81
CA GLY A 1 -24.80 11.31 -64.06
C GLY A 1 -24.23 11.81 -62.74
N PHE A 2 -22.96 12.18 -62.74
CA PHE A 2 -22.20 12.62 -61.54
C PHE A 2 -22.97 13.63 -60.68
N SER A 3 -23.53 14.68 -61.30
CA SER A 3 -24.29 15.74 -60.60
C SER A 3 -25.44 15.21 -59.71
N LYS A 4 -26.24 14.25 -60.21
CA LYS A 4 -27.35 13.65 -59.43
C LYS A 4 -26.82 12.93 -58.19
N HIS A 5 -25.77 12.13 -58.36
CA HIS A 5 -25.16 11.38 -57.27
C HIS A 5 -24.52 12.30 -56.23
N SER A 6 -23.77 13.33 -56.66
CA SER A 6 -23.16 14.31 -55.75
C SER A 6 -24.22 15.05 -54.92
N ARG A 7 -25.35 15.42 -55.53
CA ARG A 7 -26.47 16.06 -54.82
C ARG A 7 -27.08 15.12 -53.77
N GLU A 8 -27.32 13.87 -54.11
CA GLU A 8 -27.86 12.88 -53.16
C GLU A 8 -26.92 12.67 -51.96
N GLN A 9 -25.60 12.64 -52.17
CA GLN A 9 -24.62 12.54 -51.07
C GLN A 9 -24.60 13.80 -50.20
N TYR A 10 -24.67 14.98 -50.82
CA TYR A 10 -24.74 16.24 -50.10
C TYR A 10 -25.98 16.32 -49.20
N GLU A 11 -27.16 15.95 -49.71
CA GLU A 11 -28.40 16.02 -48.93
C GLU A 11 -28.36 15.08 -47.70
N LYS A 12 -27.74 13.89 -47.85
CA LYS A 12 -27.50 12.99 -46.71
C LYS A 12 -26.60 13.64 -45.67
N LEU A 13 -25.46 14.19 -46.09
CA LEU A 13 -24.52 14.83 -45.17
C LEU A 13 -25.13 16.06 -44.49
N SER A 14 -25.89 16.88 -45.24
CA SER A 14 -26.64 18.02 -44.73
C SER A 14 -27.65 17.60 -43.67
N THR A 15 -28.37 16.50 -43.90
CA THR A 15 -29.31 15.94 -42.92
C THR A 15 -28.60 15.47 -41.66
N MET A 16 -27.47 14.75 -41.80
CA MET A 16 -26.67 14.31 -40.66
C MET A 16 -26.11 15.48 -39.85
N HIS A 17 -25.63 16.53 -40.51
CA HIS A 17 -25.10 17.72 -39.86
C HIS A 17 -26.17 18.48 -39.08
N LYS A 18 -27.37 18.67 -39.66
CA LYS A 18 -28.52 19.26 -38.96
C LYS A 18 -28.91 18.44 -37.73
N ASN A 19 -28.86 17.11 -37.84
CA ASN A 19 -29.14 16.23 -36.70
C ASN A 19 -28.08 16.39 -35.59
N MET A 20 -26.81 16.42 -35.96
CA MET A 20 -25.70 16.65 -35.03
C MET A 20 -25.84 17.99 -34.27
N GLN A 21 -26.17 19.07 -34.98
CA GLN A 21 -26.39 20.39 -34.37
C GLN A 21 -27.54 20.35 -33.34
N LYS A 22 -28.68 19.73 -33.68
CA LYS A 22 -29.81 19.59 -32.75
C LYS A 22 -29.46 18.78 -31.50
N LEU A 23 -28.65 17.73 -31.64
CA LEU A 23 -28.18 16.96 -30.49
C LEU A 23 -27.28 17.80 -29.58
N TYR A 24 -26.42 18.64 -30.17
CA TYR A 24 -25.57 19.54 -29.40
C TYR A 24 -26.39 20.64 -28.68
N GLU A 25 -27.40 21.21 -29.33
CA GLU A 25 -28.34 22.13 -28.71
C GLU A 25 -29.09 21.48 -27.53
N SER A 26 -29.51 20.21 -27.69
CA SER A 26 -30.14 19.45 -26.61
C SER A 26 -29.21 19.22 -25.42
N ILE A 27 -27.91 19.00 -25.66
CA ILE A 27 -26.90 18.90 -24.61
C ILE A 27 -26.76 20.25 -23.88
N GLY A 28 -26.70 21.35 -24.63
CA GLY A 28 -26.67 22.71 -24.06
C GLY A 28 -27.88 22.99 -23.16
N SER A 29 -29.08 22.63 -23.62
CA SER A 29 -30.29 22.75 -22.80
C SER A 29 -30.26 21.86 -21.55
N TYR A 30 -29.71 20.63 -21.66
CA TYR A 30 -29.67 19.69 -20.54
C TYR A 30 -28.67 20.11 -19.46
N PHE A 31 -27.48 20.58 -19.86
CA PHE A 31 -26.42 21.03 -18.95
C PHE A 31 -26.48 22.55 -18.66
N ALA A 32 -27.49 23.25 -19.18
CA ALA A 32 -27.72 24.68 -19.00
C ALA A 32 -26.55 25.58 -19.43
N PHE A 33 -26.03 25.38 -20.65
CA PHE A 33 -25.08 26.29 -21.29
C PHE A 33 -25.56 26.71 -22.69
N ASP A 34 -25.03 27.82 -23.20
CA ASP A 34 -25.32 28.30 -24.56
C ASP A 34 -24.48 27.50 -25.59
N PRO A 35 -25.11 26.65 -26.43
CA PRO A 35 -24.39 25.86 -27.45
C PRO A 35 -23.73 26.72 -28.53
N HIS A 36 -24.07 28.00 -28.67
CA HIS A 36 -23.43 28.88 -29.64
C HIS A 36 -22.19 29.58 -29.08
N SER A 37 -22.01 29.55 -27.77
CA SER A 37 -20.87 30.17 -27.08
C SER A 37 -19.62 29.26 -27.04
N VAL A 38 -19.80 27.95 -27.18
CA VAL A 38 -18.74 26.94 -27.11
C VAL A 38 -18.85 26.03 -28.33
N SER A 39 -17.73 25.81 -29.04
CA SER A 39 -17.71 24.89 -30.18
C SER A 39 -17.88 23.44 -29.72
N VAL A 40 -18.34 22.57 -30.63
CA VAL A 40 -18.49 21.13 -30.34
C VAL A 40 -17.14 20.51 -29.97
N GLU A 41 -16.09 20.93 -30.68
CA GLU A 41 -14.71 20.49 -30.47
C GLU A 41 -14.19 20.88 -29.08
N ASP A 42 -14.41 22.13 -28.66
CA ASP A 42 -13.97 22.61 -27.35
C ASP A 42 -14.73 21.91 -26.22
N PHE A 43 -16.06 21.80 -26.31
CA PHE A 43 -16.88 21.13 -25.31
C PHE A 43 -16.44 19.67 -25.08
N PHE A 44 -16.29 18.89 -26.15
CA PHE A 44 -15.86 17.50 -26.03
C PHE A 44 -14.37 17.36 -25.70
N GLY A 45 -13.53 18.33 -26.09
CA GLY A 45 -12.13 18.41 -25.69
C GLY A 45 -11.98 18.61 -24.19
N GLU A 46 -12.71 19.55 -23.61
CA GLU A 46 -12.77 19.78 -22.16
C GLU A 46 -13.31 18.56 -21.42
N LEU A 47 -14.38 17.94 -21.92
CA LEU A 47 -14.97 16.74 -21.31
C LEU A 47 -14.00 15.54 -21.35
N ALA A 48 -13.27 15.36 -22.46
CA ALA A 48 -12.26 14.32 -22.57
C ALA A 48 -11.09 14.55 -21.59
N ASN A 49 -10.66 15.81 -21.44
CA ASN A 49 -9.65 16.19 -20.46
C ASN A 49 -10.14 15.96 -19.03
N PHE A 50 -11.37 16.36 -18.70
CA PHE A 50 -11.99 16.10 -17.40
C PHE A 50 -12.02 14.60 -17.08
N ARG A 51 -12.44 13.76 -18.04
CA ARG A 51 -12.44 12.31 -17.88
C ARG A 51 -11.04 11.77 -17.59
N PHE A 52 -10.02 12.26 -18.31
CA PHE A 52 -8.63 11.86 -18.09
C PHE A 52 -8.15 12.24 -16.68
N LEU A 53 -8.35 13.51 -16.28
CA LEU A 53 -7.95 14.00 -14.97
C LEU A 53 -8.67 13.27 -13.83
N PHE A 54 -9.96 12.98 -13.99
CA PHE A 54 -10.73 12.22 -13.02
C PHE A 54 -10.16 10.80 -12.83
N MET A 55 -9.83 10.11 -13.92
CA MET A 55 -9.24 8.76 -13.85
C MET A 55 -7.86 8.75 -13.18
N GLU A 56 -7.01 9.73 -13.47
CA GLU A 56 -5.72 9.83 -12.78
C GLU A 56 -5.90 10.18 -11.29
N ALA A 57 -6.82 11.07 -10.93
CA ALA A 57 -7.14 11.37 -9.54
C ALA A 57 -7.65 10.14 -8.76
N VAL A 58 -8.48 9.29 -9.37
CA VAL A 58 -8.93 8.02 -8.75
C VAL A 58 -7.75 7.11 -8.44
N LYS A 59 -6.81 6.97 -9.38
CA LYS A 59 -5.60 6.16 -9.23
C LYS A 59 -4.65 6.73 -8.17
N GLU A 60 -4.47 8.05 -8.13
CA GLU A 60 -3.69 8.72 -7.09
C GLU A 60 -4.29 8.55 -5.70
N ASN A 61 -5.61 8.66 -5.58
CA ASN A 61 -6.33 8.42 -4.33
C ASN A 61 -6.12 7.00 -3.81
N HIS A 62 -6.13 5.99 -4.70
CA HIS A 62 -5.84 4.62 -4.32
C HIS A 62 -4.42 4.47 -3.76
N LYS A 63 -3.41 4.99 -4.50
CA LYS A 63 -2.01 4.97 -4.07
C LYS A 63 -1.81 5.67 -2.73
N LYS A 64 -2.47 6.82 -2.54
CA LYS A 64 -2.43 7.58 -1.27
C LYS A 64 -2.96 6.75 -0.12
N ARG A 65 -4.12 6.09 -0.29
CA ARG A 65 -4.72 5.22 0.74
C ARG A 65 -3.80 4.05 1.12
N GLU A 66 -3.22 3.38 0.13
CA GLU A 66 -2.28 2.28 0.37
C GLU A 66 -1.01 2.74 1.12
N MET A 67 -0.47 3.90 0.74
CA MET A 67 0.69 4.48 1.41
C MET A 67 0.38 4.85 2.86
N GLU A 68 -0.76 5.48 3.12
CA GLU A 68 -1.20 5.84 4.47
C GLU A 68 -1.37 4.60 5.35
N GLU A 69 -1.98 3.52 4.83
CA GLU A 69 -2.08 2.25 5.54
C GLU A 69 -0.71 1.65 5.85
N LYS A 70 0.21 1.67 4.89
CA LYS A 70 1.57 1.16 5.07
C LYS A 70 2.32 1.93 6.15
N ILE A 71 2.23 3.27 6.14
CA ILE A 71 2.83 4.14 7.16
C ILE A 71 2.22 3.86 8.52
N LYS A 72 0.89 3.76 8.62
CA LYS A 72 0.18 3.46 9.88
C LYS A 72 0.61 2.12 10.46
N ARG A 73 0.69 1.07 9.63
CA ARG A 73 1.16 -0.27 10.06
C ARG A 73 2.62 -0.23 10.53
N ALA A 74 3.50 0.47 9.82
CA ALA A 74 4.91 0.61 10.20
C ALA A 74 5.08 1.36 11.54
N LYS A 75 4.29 2.42 11.77
CA LYS A 75 4.29 3.17 13.04
C LYS A 75 3.84 2.28 14.21
N LEU A 76 2.72 1.57 14.06
CA LEU A 76 2.21 0.66 15.09
C LEU A 76 3.19 -0.49 15.40
N ALA A 77 3.86 -1.05 14.38
CA ALA A 77 4.85 -2.09 14.57
C ALA A 77 6.09 -1.59 15.33
N LYS A 78 6.56 -0.38 15.04
CA LYS A 78 7.68 0.25 15.75
C LYS A 78 7.33 0.54 17.22
N GLU A 79 6.17 1.15 17.47
CA GLU A 79 5.71 1.46 18.83
C GLU A 79 5.56 0.17 19.67
N LYS A 80 4.99 -0.88 19.08
CA LYS A 80 4.85 -2.18 19.75
C LYS A 80 6.22 -2.80 20.07
N ALA A 81 7.16 -2.77 19.13
CA ALA A 81 8.51 -3.30 19.34
C ALA A 81 9.28 -2.53 20.43
N GLU A 82 9.09 -1.20 20.49
CA GLU A 82 9.69 -0.36 21.53
C GLU A 82 9.10 -0.64 22.90
N ARG A 83 7.77 -0.77 23.00
CA ARG A 83 7.07 -1.14 24.23
C ARG A 83 7.51 -2.52 24.74
N GLU A 84 7.55 -3.53 23.87
CA GLU A 84 8.04 -4.87 24.25
C GLU A 84 9.50 -4.85 24.70
N LYS A 85 10.36 -4.01 24.11
CA LYS A 85 11.76 -3.85 24.53
C LYS A 85 11.86 -3.20 25.91
N GLN A 86 11.08 -2.16 26.18
CA GLN A 86 11.04 -1.50 27.49
C GLN A 86 10.53 -2.43 28.59
N GLU A 87 9.45 -3.19 28.34
CA GLU A 87 8.91 -4.17 29.28
C GLU A 87 9.93 -5.29 29.61
N ARG A 88 10.66 -5.79 28.60
CA ARG A 88 11.73 -6.77 28.83
C ARG A 88 12.87 -6.20 29.67
N GLN A 89 13.25 -4.94 29.41
CA GLN A 89 14.29 -4.27 30.20
C GLN A 89 13.85 -4.04 31.65
N GLN A 90 12.60 -3.64 31.90
CA GLN A 90 12.06 -3.46 33.24
C GLN A 90 11.99 -4.80 34.01
N LYS A 91 11.46 -5.86 33.39
CA LYS A 91 11.45 -7.20 34.00
C LYS A 91 12.85 -7.72 34.31
N LYS A 92 13.82 -7.46 33.44
CA LYS A 92 15.23 -7.82 33.69
C LYS A 92 15.81 -7.03 34.87
N LYS A 93 15.52 -5.72 34.99
CA LYS A 93 15.97 -4.90 36.12
C LYS A 93 15.37 -5.37 37.45
N GLN A 94 14.11 -5.80 37.49
CA GLN A 94 13.49 -6.34 38.71
C GLN A 94 14.13 -7.65 39.18
N LEU A 95 14.67 -8.47 38.26
CA LEU A 95 15.36 -9.73 38.58
C LEU A 95 16.86 -9.55 38.90
N ILE A 96 17.43 -8.39 38.57
CA ILE A 96 18.85 -8.06 38.76
C ILE A 96 18.90 -6.76 39.55
N ASP A 97 18.52 -6.81 40.82
CA ASP A 97 18.85 -5.76 41.79
C ASP A 97 20.27 -6.04 42.31
N MET A 98 21.27 -5.61 41.54
CA MET A 98 22.70 -5.75 41.89
C MET A 98 23.31 -4.48 42.50
N ASN A 99 22.51 -3.43 42.72
CA ASN A 99 23.00 -2.13 43.22
C ASN A 99 22.57 -1.79 44.65
N LYS A 100 21.96 -2.72 45.39
CA LYS A 100 21.94 -2.63 46.84
C LYS A 100 23.17 -3.36 47.39
N GLU A 101 24.23 -2.59 47.59
CA GLU A 101 25.29 -2.94 48.54
C GLU A 101 24.61 -3.33 49.86
N GLY A 102 24.51 -4.63 50.18
CA GLY A 102 23.86 -5.04 51.43
C GLY A 102 23.62 -6.52 51.71
N ASP A 103 23.24 -7.38 50.74
CA ASP A 103 22.82 -8.76 51.07
C ASP A 103 23.26 -9.79 50.02
N GLU A 104 24.50 -10.27 50.14
CA GLU A 104 25.05 -11.35 49.31
C GLU A 104 24.43 -12.73 49.63
N THR A 105 23.70 -12.86 50.74
CA THR A 105 23.13 -14.13 51.24
C THR A 105 21.81 -14.57 50.60
N GLY A 106 21.14 -13.74 49.79
CA GLY A 106 19.82 -14.07 49.20
C GLY A 106 19.77 -14.13 47.67
N VAL A 107 20.86 -13.75 47.00
CA VAL A 107 20.93 -13.66 45.53
C VAL A 107 20.98 -15.05 44.89
N MET A 108 21.71 -16.00 45.50
CA MET A 108 21.83 -17.36 44.98
C MET A 108 20.49 -18.11 45.02
N ASP A 109 19.75 -17.99 46.11
CA ASP A 109 18.45 -18.64 46.27
C ASP A 109 17.42 -18.07 45.28
N SER A 110 17.43 -16.75 45.09
CA SER A 110 16.59 -16.09 44.07
C SER A 110 16.93 -16.54 42.65
N LEU A 111 18.22 -16.75 42.34
CA LEU A 111 18.67 -17.29 41.04
C LEU A 111 18.24 -18.75 40.86
N MET A 112 18.39 -19.58 41.89
CA MET A 112 18.00 -21.00 41.86
C MET A 112 16.48 -21.16 41.73
N GLU A 113 15.70 -20.35 42.45
CA GLU A 113 14.25 -20.32 42.34
C GLU A 113 13.79 -19.89 40.94
N ALA A 114 14.44 -18.89 40.33
CA ALA A 114 14.14 -18.45 38.97
C ALA A 114 14.49 -19.53 37.91
N LEU A 115 15.54 -20.32 38.14
CA LEU A 115 15.91 -21.46 37.29
C LEU A 115 14.90 -22.61 37.44
N GLN A 116 14.52 -22.95 38.67
CA GLN A 116 13.61 -24.05 39.00
C GLN A 116 12.16 -23.77 38.57
N SER A 117 11.66 -22.55 38.80
CA SER A 117 10.34 -22.08 38.32
C SER A 117 10.30 -21.87 36.80
N GLY A 118 11.46 -21.93 36.13
CA GLY A 118 11.61 -21.70 34.70
C GLY A 118 11.45 -20.23 34.29
N ALA A 119 11.33 -19.29 35.24
CA ALA A 119 11.24 -17.86 35.00
C ALA A 119 12.49 -17.31 34.26
N ALA A 120 13.67 -17.87 34.56
CA ALA A 120 14.94 -17.51 33.94
C ALA A 120 15.02 -17.75 32.41
N PHE A 121 14.16 -18.62 31.87
CA PHE A 121 14.21 -19.05 30.47
C PHE A 121 13.02 -18.63 29.61
N ARG A 122 12.07 -17.87 30.18
CA ARG A 122 10.81 -17.52 29.50
C ARG A 122 11.00 -16.76 28.18
N ASP A 123 12.13 -16.08 27.96
CA ASP A 123 12.37 -15.26 26.75
C ASP A 123 13.03 -16.02 25.57
N ARG A 124 13.54 -17.26 25.77
CA ARG A 124 14.17 -18.02 24.67
C ARG A 124 13.19 -18.67 23.69
N ARG A 125 11.90 -18.77 24.01
CA ARG A 125 10.89 -19.48 23.19
C ARG A 125 10.27 -18.66 22.05
N LYS A 126 10.74 -17.42 21.81
CA LYS A 126 10.35 -16.60 20.63
C LYS A 126 11.47 -16.47 19.58
N ARG A 127 12.32 -17.49 19.41
CA ARG A 127 13.15 -17.59 18.19
C ARG A 127 12.33 -18.27 17.10
N THR A 128 12.29 -17.62 15.93
CA THR A 128 11.74 -18.08 14.65
C THR A 128 12.00 -19.57 14.37
N PRO A 129 11.08 -20.29 13.68
CA PRO A 129 11.24 -21.72 13.44
C PRO A 129 12.48 -21.95 12.57
N ARG A 130 13.50 -22.59 13.15
CA ARG A 130 14.68 -23.03 12.41
C ARG A 130 14.25 -24.30 11.66
N ASN A 131 13.97 -24.16 10.37
CA ASN A 131 13.75 -25.30 9.47
C ASN A 131 14.87 -26.32 9.65
N GLY A 132 14.52 -27.48 10.21
CA GLY A 132 15.43 -28.61 10.37
C GLY A 132 15.64 -29.31 9.04
N ARG A 133 16.73 -28.99 8.34
CA ARG A 133 17.35 -29.92 7.40
C ARG A 133 18.50 -30.61 8.13
N LYS A 134 18.31 -31.91 8.40
CA LYS A 134 19.36 -32.81 8.88
C LYS A 134 20.43 -32.92 7.79
N HIS A 135 21.67 -32.63 8.13
CA HIS A 135 22.84 -33.01 7.35
C HIS A 135 23.28 -34.40 7.81
N GLU A 136 23.15 -35.40 6.95
CA GLU A 136 24.02 -36.57 6.95
C GLU A 136 25.09 -36.37 5.89
N GLY A 137 26.33 -36.69 6.27
CA GLY A 137 27.52 -36.28 5.56
C GLY A 137 27.81 -37.06 4.29
N GLN A 138 28.51 -36.40 3.37
CA GLN A 138 29.59 -37.01 2.63
C GLN A 138 30.60 -35.94 2.24
N MET A 139 31.78 -36.04 2.86
CA MET A 139 33.02 -35.43 2.38
C MET A 139 33.25 -35.86 0.92
N LYS A 140 33.55 -34.89 0.05
CA LYS A 140 34.53 -35.04 -1.03
C LYS A 140 34.95 -33.66 -1.54
N CYS A 141 36.14 -33.24 -1.13
CA CYS A 141 36.90 -32.21 -1.80
C CYS A 141 37.16 -32.64 -3.25
N LYS A 142 36.93 -31.74 -4.22
CA LYS A 142 37.73 -31.66 -5.44
C LYS A 142 37.81 -30.21 -5.92
N SER A 143 39.01 -29.69 -5.82
CA SER A 143 39.52 -28.53 -6.57
C SER A 143 39.43 -28.80 -8.08
N ARG A 144 38.97 -27.83 -8.87
CA ARG A 144 39.74 -27.28 -9.99
C ARG A 144 38.99 -26.17 -10.71
N PHE A 145 39.69 -25.04 -10.85
CA PHE A 145 39.65 -24.11 -11.97
C PHE A 145 39.30 -24.80 -13.30
N LEU A 146 38.33 -24.25 -14.01
CA LEU A 146 38.49 -23.58 -15.31
C LEU A 146 37.27 -22.69 -15.55
#